data_AF-A0A524C9F8-F1
#
_entry.id   AF-A0A524C9F8-F1
#
_cell.length_a   1.000
_cell.length_b   1.000
_cell.length_c   1.000
_cell.angle_alpha   90.00
_cell.angle_beta   90.00
_cell.angle_gamma   90.00
#
_symmetry.space_group_name_H-M   'P 1'
#
loop_
_entity.id
_entity.type
_entity.pdbx_description
1 polymer ?
#
loop_
_entity_poly.entity_id
_entity_poly.type
_entity_poly.pdbx_seq_one_letter_code
_entity_poly.pdbx_strand_id
1 'polypeptide(L)' 'MPCKPVEEKLKHINISMFGKKLRIEKININIKENRELIKEYKITSVPTLIIGGKKLMINIQEEDIIDAILQAFISSIDIS' A
#
# COMPACT_ATOMS: atom_id res chain seq x y z
N MET A 1 16.75 1.67 -6.38
CA MET A 1 15.93 2.33 -5.34
C MET A 1 15.13 1.26 -4.59
N PRO A 2 15.10 1.27 -3.26
CA PRO A 2 14.49 0.20 -2.44
C PRO A 2 12.98 0.02 -2.70
N CYS A 3 12.28 1.03 -3.23
CA CYS A 3 10.85 0.96 -3.53
C CYS A 3 10.51 0.32 -4.89
N LYS A 4 11.47 0.24 -5.82
CA LYS A 4 11.20 -0.21 -7.20
C LYS A 4 10.59 -1.62 -7.27
N PRO A 5 11.06 -2.63 -6.51
CA PRO A 5 10.46 -3.97 -6.56
C PRO A 5 9.00 -3.99 -6.10
N VAL A 6 8.66 -3.18 -5.10
CA VAL A 6 7.28 -3.07 -4.58
C VAL A 6 6.39 -2.34 -5.58
N GLU A 7 6.89 -1.29 -6.24
CA GLU A 7 6.18 -0.60 -7.32
C GLU A 7 5.85 -1.54 -8.50
N GLU A 8 6.79 -2.41 -8.87
CA GLU A 8 6.59 -3.39 -9.94
C GLU A 8 5.54 -4.44 -9.55
N LYS A 9 5.60 -4.98 -8.33
CA LYS A 9 4.57 -5.89 -7.78
C LYS A 9 3.18 -5.24 -7.80
N LEU A 10 3.05 -4.00 -7.31
CA LEU A 10 1.76 -3.29 -7.31
C LEU A 10 1.19 -3.07 -8.71
N LYS A 11 2.05 -2.72 -9.67
CA LYS A 11 1.63 -2.58 -11.08
C LYS A 11 1.16 -3.90 -11.64
N HIS A 12 1.89 -4.99 -11.39
CA HIS A 12 1.51 -6.33 -11.81
C HIS A 12 0.13 -6.69 -11.25
N ILE A 13 -0.04 -6.65 -9.93
CA ILE A 13 -1.29 -6.99 -9.23
C ILE A 13 -2.47 -6.15 -9.74
N ASN A 14 -2.29 -4.83 -9.89
CA ASN A 14 -3.36 -3.94 -10.34
C ASN A 14 -3.83 -4.30 -11.76
N ILE A 15 -2.91 -4.68 -12.64
CA ILE A 15 -3.23 -5.07 -14.03
C ILE A 15 -3.83 -6.47 -14.08
N SER A 16 -3.19 -7.45 -13.44
CA SER A 16 -3.54 -8.87 -13.58
C SER A 16 -4.78 -9.28 -12.80
N MET A 17 -5.01 -8.69 -11.62
CA MET A 17 -6.10 -9.13 -10.71
C MET A 17 -7.22 -8.10 -10.58
N PHE A 18 -6.91 -6.81 -10.62
CA PHE A 18 -7.89 -5.75 -10.31
C PHE A 18 -8.30 -4.91 -11.51
N GLY A 19 -7.81 -5.22 -12.72
CA GLY A 19 -8.25 -4.54 -13.96
C GLY A 19 -8.01 -3.03 -13.96
N LYS A 20 -6.89 -2.57 -13.36
CA LYS A 20 -6.51 -1.15 -13.19
C LYS A 20 -7.44 -0.34 -12.28
N LYS A 21 -8.22 -0.99 -11.41
CA LYS A 21 -9.15 -0.32 -10.50
C LYS A 21 -8.50 0.18 -9.21
N LEU A 22 -7.28 -0.27 -8.88
CA LEU A 22 -6.59 0.22 -7.69
C LEU A 22 -5.98 1.60 -7.97
N ARG A 23 -6.24 2.55 -7.07
CA ARG A 23 -5.52 3.82 -7.01
C ARG A 23 -4.24 3.62 -6.21
N ILE A 24 -3.10 3.81 -6.87
CA ILE A 24 -1.76 3.68 -6.25
C ILE A 24 -1.14 5.07 -6.18
N GLU A 25 -0.79 5.52 -4.98
CA GLU A 25 -0.17 6.83 -4.76
C GLU A 25 1.25 6.68 -4.22
N LYS A 26 2.21 7.37 -4.85
CA LYS A 26 3.60 7.36 -4.41
C LYS A 26 3.88 8.59 -3.55
N ILE A 27 4.11 8.34 -2.27
CA ILE A 27 4.36 9.39 -1.29
C ILE A 27 5.87 9.53 -1.08
N ASN A 28 6.38 10.76 -1.19
CA ASN A 28 7.76 11.08 -0.85
C ASN A 28 7.87 11.46 0.63
N ILE A 29 8.65 10.70 1.39
CA ILE A 29 8.81 10.89 2.84
C ILE A 29 9.57 12.17 3.22
N ASN A 30 10.29 12.79 2.28
CA ASN A 30 11.10 13.98 2.53
C ASN A 30 10.30 15.29 2.39
N ILE A 31 9.03 15.20 2.00
CA ILE A 31 8.12 16.33 1.81
C ILE A 31 7.45 16.66 3.15
N LYS A 32 7.43 17.95 3.54
CA LYS A 32 6.93 18.37 4.87
C LYS A 32 5.45 18.10 5.04
N GLU A 33 4.69 18.26 3.97
CA GLU A 33 3.24 18.08 3.85
C GLU A 33 2.85 16.62 4.18
N ASN A 34 3.76 15.66 3.98
CA ASN A 34 3.51 14.24 4.27
C ASN A 34 3.89 13.84 5.71
N ARG A 35 4.37 14.78 6.54
CA ARG A 35 4.83 14.46 7.90
C ARG A 35 3.73 13.92 8.80
N GLU A 36 2.50 14.39 8.64
CA GLU A 36 1.36 13.89 9.43
C GLU A 36 1.08 12.43 9.11
N LEU A 37 1.02 12.08 7.83
CA LEU A 37 0.83 10.70 7.37
C LEU A 37 1.98 9.78 7.81
N ILE A 38 3.22 10.24 7.75
CA ILE A 38 4.39 9.49 8.25
C ILE A 38 4.25 9.18 9.74
N LYS A 39 3.77 10.15 10.55
CA LYS A 39 3.55 9.98 11.98
C LYS A 39 2.37 9.07 12.29
N GLU A 40 1.23 9.29 11.63
CA GLU A 40 -0.01 8.52 11.79
C GLU A 40 0.26 7.01 11.60
N TYR A 41 0.93 6.65 10.52
CA TYR A 41 1.25 5.26 10.20
C TYR A 41 2.56 4.76 10.83
N LYS A 42 3.27 5.60 11.60
CA LYS A 42 4.58 5.28 12.22
C LYS A 42 5.55 4.70 11.18
N ILE A 43 5.76 5.40 10.07
CA ILE A 43 6.65 4.96 8.99
C ILE A 43 8.10 5.19 9.42
N THR A 44 8.87 4.11 9.61
CA THR A 44 10.26 4.16 10.08
C THR A 44 11.28 3.78 9.01
N SER A 45 10.84 3.19 7.90
CA SER A 45 11.71 2.73 6.82
C SER A 45 10.97 2.71 5.48
N VAL A 46 11.75 2.59 4.39
CA VAL A 46 11.23 2.39 3.04
C VAL A 46 11.76 1.06 2.47
N PRO A 47 10.98 0.34 1.65
CA PRO A 47 9.60 0.63 1.26
C PRO A 47 8.59 0.34 2.39
N THR A 48 7.57 1.19 2.48
CA THR A 48 6.37 0.98 3.32
C THR A 48 5.14 1.11 2.44
N LEU A 49 4.19 0.19 2.57
CA LEU A 49 2.92 0.19 1.87
C LEU A 49 1.78 0.32 2.87
N ILE A 50 0.77 1.13 2.55
CA ILE A 50 -0.43 1.30 3.38
C ILE A 50 -1.63 0.94 2.52
N ILE A 51 -2.43 -0.04 2.95
CA ILE A 51 -3.63 -0.51 2.27
C ILE A 51 -4.76 -0.63 3.30
N GLY A 52 -5.86 0.08 3.09
CA GLY A 52 -7.02 0.03 4.01
C GLY A 52 -6.66 0.32 5.48
N GLY A 53 -5.73 1.24 5.72
CA GLY A 53 -5.22 1.53 7.07
C GLY A 53 -4.18 0.54 7.61
N LYS A 54 -3.98 -0.62 6.96
CA LYS A 54 -2.96 -1.61 7.35
C LYS A 54 -1.61 -1.26 6.72
N LYS A 55 -0.56 -1.28 7.56
CA LYS A 55 0.83 -1.04 7.13
C LYS A 55 1.55 -2.37 6.85
N LEU A 56 2.20 -2.46 5.70
CA LEU A 56 3.12 -3.54 5.32
C LEU A 56 4.53 -2.96 5.16
N MET A 57 5.52 -3.57 5.80
CA MET A 57 6.93 -3.17 5.74
C MET A 57 7.79 -4.42 5.72
N ILE A 58 8.96 -4.32 5.06
CA ILE A 58 10.00 -5.36 5.04
C ILE A 58 9.53 -6.65 4.34
N ASN A 59 10.30 -7.12 3.36
CA ASN A 59 10.03 -8.38 2.65
C ASN A 59 8.57 -8.54 2.15
N ILE A 60 7.98 -7.45 1.64
CA ILE A 60 6.57 -7.41 1.21
C ILE A 60 6.37 -8.40 0.05
N GLN A 61 5.63 -9.48 0.30
CA GLN A 61 5.29 -10.47 -0.72
C GLN A 61 4.05 -10.07 -1.51
N GLU A 62 3.81 -10.75 -2.63
CA GLU A 62 2.66 -10.45 -3.49
C GLU A 62 1.35 -10.85 -2.81
N GLU A 63 1.37 -11.98 -2.12
CA GLU A 63 0.26 -12.54 -1.35
C GLU A 63 -0.17 -11.58 -0.22
N ASP A 64 0.79 -11.02 0.51
CA ASP A 64 0.53 -10.05 1.58
C ASP A 64 -0.22 -8.80 1.07
N ILE A 65 0.14 -8.34 -0.13
CA ILE A 65 -0.49 -7.19 -0.78
C ILE A 65 -1.93 -7.53 -1.17
N ILE A 66 -2.13 -8.69 -1.80
CA ILE A 66 -3.45 -9.14 -2.25
C ILE A 66 -4.39 -9.30 -1.05
N ASP A 67 -3.94 -9.99 0.00
CA ASP A 67 -4.71 -10.19 1.22
C ASP A 67 -5.09 -8.86 1.88
N ALA A 68 -4.16 -7.91 1.95
CA ALA A 68 -4.44 -6.58 2.49
C ALA A 68 -5.47 -5.81 1.65
N ILE A 69 -5.43 -5.91 0.31
CA ILE A 69 -6.42 -5.28 -0.57
C ILE A 69 -7.80 -5.91 -0.36
N LEU A 70 -7.89 -7.24 -0.32
CA LEU A 70 -9.16 -7.95 -0.11
C LEU A 70 -9.75 -7.65 1.26
N GLN A 71 -8.94 -7.66 2.32
CA GLN A 71 -9.37 -7.28 3.67
C GLN A 71 -9.87 -5.84 3.73
N ALA A 72 -9.17 -4.90 3.09
CA ALA A 72 -9.60 -3.52 3.01
C ALA A 72 -10.94 -3.37 2.27
N PHE A 73 -11.12 -4.10 1.17
CA PHE A 73 -12.35 -4.12 0.40
C PHE A 73 -13.52 -4.67 1.23
N ILE A 74 -13.36 -5.84 1.85
CA ILE A 74 -14.39 -6.45 2.70
C ILE A 74 -14.75 -5.53 3.87
N SER A 75 -13.75 -4.94 4.53
CA SER A 75 -13.98 -4.02 5.66
C SER A 75 -14.67 -2.72 5.25
N SER A 76 -14.63 -2.34 3.97
CA SER A 76 -15.31 -1.14 3.47
C SER A 76 -16.79 -1.36 3.15
N ILE A 77 -17.25 -2.62 3.18
CA ILE A 77 -18.65 -2.96 2.97
C ILE A 77 -19.35 -2.93 4.33
N ASP A 78 -20.09 -1.86 4.60
CA ASP A 78 -21.06 -1.84 5.70
C ASP A 78 -22.24 -2.72 5.31
N ILE A 79 -22.34 -3.90 5.93
CA ILE A 79 -23.58 -4.68 5.93
C ILE A 79 -24.45 -4.07 7.04
N SER A 80 -25.08 -2.93 6.74
CA SER A 80 -26.07 -2.29 7.60
C SER A 80 -27.47 -2.41 7.01
#